data_AF-A0A7S2R7U0-F1
#
_entry.id   AF-A0A7S2R7U0-F1
#
_cell.length_a   1.000
_cell.length_b   1.000
_cell.length_c   1.000
_cell.angle_alpha   90.00
_cell.angle_beta   90.00
_cell.angle_gamma   90.00
#
_symmetry.space_group_name_H-M   'P 1'
#
loop_
_entity.id
_entity.type
_entity.pdbx_description
1 polymer ?
#
loop_
_entity_poly.entity_id
_entity_poly.type
_entity_poly.pdbx_seq_one_letter_code
_entity_poly.pdbx_strand_id
1 'polypeptide(L)'
;KDALELLPGIGSVDVSRFGADEFGGYSWLITFTSFYGAGTCGAGVYKSGCLTVHSSLTGTNAAADITTVKEGIAPEFTSLAGTVPSISRGSGIQTITSTATGGTFTVDFEASGAPVSVAYDVTSKDMKHWLERLSTIGRVDVTKTTPTTGTSVWEVKFLTNIGDVKLLDVNGAGVSGGTVVAAEKTRGVVPKESLFLRSDVSEGSAYHVRVGVETSVGAGA
;
A
#
# COMPACT_ATOMS: atom_id res chain seq x y z
N LYS A 1 4.68 23.63 36.50
CA LYS A 1 4.43 23.17 35.12
C LYS A 1 5.01 24.17 34.14
N ASP A 2 4.43 25.37 34.01
CA ASP A 2 4.84 26.40 33.03
C ASP A 2 6.33 26.76 33.10
N ALA A 3 6.90 26.87 34.31
CA ALA A 3 8.32 27.14 34.50
C ALA A 3 9.25 26.03 33.96
N LEU A 4 8.80 24.77 33.95
CA LEU A 4 9.56 23.67 33.40
C LEU A 4 9.44 23.64 31.87
N GLU A 5 8.26 23.88 31.31
CA GLU A 5 8.04 23.90 29.85
C GLU A 5 8.79 25.04 29.13
N LEU A 6 9.21 26.08 29.87
CA LEU A 6 10.04 27.17 29.35
C LEU A 6 11.52 26.79 29.19
N LEU A 7 11.97 25.65 29.72
CA LEU A 7 13.36 25.22 29.58
C LEU A 7 13.63 24.74 28.15
N PRO A 8 14.71 25.23 27.48
CA PRO A 8 15.04 24.80 26.14
C PRO A 8 15.27 23.28 26.07
N GLY A 9 14.60 22.61 25.13
CA GLY A 9 14.80 21.18 24.85
C GLY A 9 13.99 20.20 25.70
N ILE A 10 13.20 20.67 26.68
CA ILE A 10 12.39 19.82 27.55
C ILE A 10 11.01 19.46 26.96
N GLY A 11 10.49 20.34 26.10
CA GLY A 11 9.16 20.23 25.52
C GLY A 11 8.02 20.29 26.54
N SER A 12 6.94 19.57 26.27
CA SER A 12 5.75 19.50 27.13
C SER A 12 5.98 18.52 28.29
N VAL A 13 5.55 18.92 29.49
CA VAL A 13 5.66 18.10 30.70
C VAL A 13 4.34 18.04 31.46
N ASP A 14 4.04 16.89 32.01
CA ASP A 14 3.00 16.74 33.03
C ASP A 14 3.63 16.67 34.40
N VAL A 15 3.07 17.39 35.37
CA VAL A 15 3.67 17.55 36.71
C VAL A 15 2.62 17.30 37.77
N SER A 16 2.81 16.24 38.55
CA SER A 16 2.01 15.94 39.74
C SER A 16 2.82 16.24 41.00
N ARG A 17 2.24 16.97 41.95
CA ARG A 17 2.88 17.28 43.24
C ARG A 17 2.24 16.46 44.35
N PHE A 18 3.07 15.85 45.18
CA PHE A 18 2.67 15.18 46.41
C PHE A 18 3.06 16.04 47.61
N GLY A 19 2.12 16.17 48.55
CA GLY A 19 2.15 17.11 49.67
C GLY A 19 3.11 16.73 50.78
N ALA A 20 3.27 17.69 51.71
CA ALA A 20 4.27 17.70 52.77
C ALA A 20 4.34 16.39 53.56
N ASP A 21 5.53 15.79 53.61
CA ASP A 21 5.85 14.79 54.62
C ASP A 21 5.81 15.40 56.03
N GLU A 22 6.09 14.59 57.06
CA GLU A 22 6.12 15.01 58.47
C GLU A 22 7.14 16.14 58.75
N PHE A 23 8.03 16.44 57.80
CA PHE A 23 9.05 17.46 57.85
C PHE A 23 8.80 18.64 56.92
N GLY A 24 7.63 18.71 56.26
CA GLY A 24 7.29 19.78 55.32
C GLY A 24 7.86 19.58 53.90
N GLY A 25 8.39 18.39 53.59
CA GLY A 25 9.02 18.06 52.32
C GLY A 25 8.01 17.74 51.21
N TYR A 26 8.23 18.28 50.01
CA TYR A 26 7.38 18.04 48.85
C TYR A 26 8.11 17.15 47.84
N SER A 27 7.35 16.27 47.16
CA SER A 27 7.86 15.51 46.02
C SER A 27 7.04 15.80 44.76
N TRP A 28 7.70 15.80 43.61
CA TRP A 28 7.08 16.06 42.31
C TRP A 28 7.38 14.90 41.37
N LEU A 29 6.34 14.39 40.72
CA LEU A 29 6.44 13.46 39.61
C LEU A 29 6.32 14.26 38.31
N ILE A 30 7.36 14.24 37.49
CA ILE A 30 7.44 14.95 36.22
C ILE A 30 7.49 13.91 35.10
N THR A 31 6.55 13.98 34.17
CA THR A 31 6.46 13.10 33.00
C THR A 31 6.65 13.93 31.74
N PHE A 32 7.68 13.63 30.94
CA PHE A 32 7.90 14.28 29.64
C PHE A 32 6.96 13.67 28.60
N THR A 33 6.15 14.49 27.93
CA THR A 33 5.16 14.02 26.94
C THR A 33 5.59 14.28 25.49
N SER A 34 6.67 15.02 25.27
CA SER A 34 7.22 15.27 23.93
C SER A 34 8.71 14.92 23.78
N PHE A 35 9.34 14.47 24.86
CA PHE A 35 10.72 13.99 24.84
C PHE A 35 10.71 12.47 24.99
N TYR A 36 10.85 11.77 23.86
CA TYR A 36 10.83 10.32 23.81
C TYR A 36 12.26 9.81 23.69
N GLY A 37 12.80 9.20 24.75
CA GLY A 37 14.16 8.65 24.79
C GLY A 37 14.92 8.95 26.07
N ALA A 38 15.98 8.19 26.33
CA ALA A 38 16.93 8.48 27.39
C ALA A 38 17.78 9.70 26.96
N GLY A 39 17.67 10.81 27.68
CA GLY A 39 18.47 12.00 27.40
C GLY A 39 19.95 11.72 27.67
N THR A 40 20.80 11.78 26.64
CA THR A 40 22.24 11.55 26.76
C THR A 40 22.98 12.87 26.95
N CYS A 41 23.10 13.31 28.19
CA CYS A 41 23.97 14.45 28.55
C CYS A 41 25.14 13.96 29.37
N GLY A 42 26.31 13.90 28.74
CA GLY A 42 27.61 13.79 29.41
C GLY A 42 27.82 12.48 30.18
N ALA A 43 28.94 11.82 29.91
CA ALA A 43 29.31 10.58 30.59
C ALA A 43 29.25 10.73 32.14
N GLY A 44 28.28 10.06 32.78
CA GLY A 44 28.56 9.32 34.01
C GLY A 44 27.80 9.63 35.30
N VAL A 45 26.90 10.63 35.43
CA VAL A 45 26.30 10.90 36.77
C VAL A 45 24.79 11.15 36.82
N TYR A 46 24.14 11.68 35.79
CA TYR A 46 22.71 12.05 35.90
C TYR A 46 21.81 11.08 35.11
N LYS A 47 21.15 10.15 35.81
CA LYS A 47 20.16 9.23 35.22
C LYS A 47 18.85 9.93 34.78
N SER A 48 18.68 11.21 35.13
CA SER A 48 17.43 11.99 35.01
C SER A 48 17.28 12.84 33.76
N GLY A 49 18.07 12.56 32.71
CA GLY A 49 18.25 13.54 31.65
C GLY A 49 18.87 14.82 32.24
N CYS A 50 19.00 15.86 31.44
CA CYS A 50 19.92 16.98 31.71
C CYS A 50 19.42 17.96 32.77
N LEU A 51 18.47 17.52 33.61
CA LEU A 51 17.86 18.29 34.67
C LEU A 51 18.76 18.27 35.90
N THR A 52 19.34 19.43 36.19
CA THR A 52 20.05 19.69 37.44
C THR A 52 19.16 20.50 38.37
N VAL A 53 19.11 20.11 39.65
CA VAL A 53 18.49 20.96 40.67
C VAL A 53 19.49 22.03 41.08
N HIS A 54 19.08 23.28 41.00
CA HIS A 54 19.73 24.37 41.73
C HIS A 54 18.80 24.76 42.87
N SER A 55 19.20 24.44 44.10
CA SER A 55 18.45 24.79 45.30
C SER A 55 19.09 25.98 46.01
N SER A 56 18.28 26.95 46.38
CA SER A 56 18.62 28.03 47.32
C SER A 56 17.90 27.85 48.66
N LEU A 57 17.57 26.59 48.98
CA LEU A 57 16.77 26.25 50.16
C LEU A 57 17.53 26.61 51.44
N THR A 58 16.81 27.15 52.42
CA THR A 58 17.34 27.51 53.73
C THR A 58 16.71 26.63 54.81
N GLY A 59 17.49 26.24 55.82
CA GLY A 59 17.04 25.36 56.92
C GLY A 59 17.97 24.17 57.17
N THR A 60 17.80 23.50 58.31
CA THR A 60 18.54 22.28 58.66
C THR A 60 18.08 21.10 57.80
N ASN A 61 18.99 20.39 57.15
CA ASN A 61 18.74 19.25 56.25
C ASN A 61 17.91 19.57 54.98
N ALA A 62 17.92 20.82 54.51
CA ALA A 62 17.28 21.17 53.25
C ALA A 62 18.07 20.58 52.06
N ALA A 63 17.51 19.53 51.45
CA ALA A 63 18.07 18.90 50.25
C ALA A 63 16.99 18.79 49.17
N ALA A 64 17.41 18.92 47.92
CA ALA A 64 16.55 18.67 46.77
C ALA A 64 17.32 17.76 45.82
N ASP A 65 16.75 16.60 45.54
CA ASP A 65 17.36 15.55 44.73
C ASP A 65 16.40 15.17 43.60
N ILE A 66 16.95 14.77 42.45
CA ILE A 66 16.16 14.24 41.33
C ILE A 66 16.52 12.77 41.15
N THR A 67 15.50 11.93 41.21
CA THR A 67 15.60 10.52 40.86
C THR A 67 14.72 10.20 39.66
N THR A 68 15.20 9.27 38.83
CA THR A 68 14.48 8.82 37.64
C THR A 68 13.66 7.59 37.97
N VAL A 69 12.34 7.70 37.87
CA VAL A 69 11.43 6.59 38.15
C VAL A 69 11.38 5.62 36.96
N LYS A 70 11.43 6.15 35.74
CA LYS A 70 11.43 5.36 34.49
C LYS A 70 12.16 6.12 33.39
N GLU A 71 13.05 5.45 32.67
CA GLU A 71 13.71 6.02 31.51
C GLU A 71 12.72 6.19 30.34
N GLY A 72 12.88 7.26 29.58
CA GLY A 72 12.12 7.48 28.35
C GLY A 72 12.53 6.48 27.28
N ILE A 73 11.56 5.90 26.59
CA ILE A 73 11.82 5.01 25.45
C ILE A 73 11.74 5.85 24.18
N ALA A 74 12.83 5.92 23.42
CA ALA A 74 12.82 6.61 22.13
C ALA A 74 11.99 5.77 21.16
N PRO A 75 11.20 6.38 20.26
CA PRO A 75 10.62 5.63 19.16
C PRO A 75 11.76 5.02 18.36
N GLU A 76 11.82 3.69 18.32
CA GLU A 76 12.75 3.01 17.44
C GLU A 76 12.23 3.11 16.01
N PHE A 77 13.07 3.63 15.12
CA PHE A 77 12.82 3.64 13.67
C PHE A 77 13.62 2.52 12.98
N THR A 78 13.87 1.40 13.67
CA THR A 78 14.38 0.20 13.03
C THR A 78 13.42 -0.14 11.90
N SER A 79 13.89 -0.05 10.66
CA SER A 79 13.09 -0.34 9.49
C SER A 79 12.70 -1.82 9.56
N LEU A 80 11.49 -2.08 10.02
CA LEU A 80 10.82 -3.36 9.85
C LEU A 80 10.40 -3.45 8.38
N ALA A 81 11.38 -3.45 7.48
CA ALA A 81 11.20 -3.63 6.06
C ALA A 81 10.84 -5.10 5.81
N GLY A 82 9.57 -5.44 6.01
CA GLY A 82 9.00 -6.56 5.31
C GLY A 82 8.95 -6.18 3.84
N THR A 83 9.88 -6.67 3.03
CA THR A 83 9.77 -6.57 1.57
C THR A 83 8.48 -7.28 1.18
N VAL A 84 7.51 -6.50 0.70
CA VAL A 84 6.28 -7.05 0.16
C VAL A 84 6.63 -7.93 -1.06
N PRO A 85 6.08 -9.16 -1.16
CA PRO A 85 6.29 -9.97 -2.34
C PRO A 85 5.69 -9.27 -3.56
N SER A 86 6.38 -9.41 -4.68
CA SER A 86 6.10 -8.81 -5.98
C SER A 86 4.62 -8.59 -6.29
N ILE A 87 4.28 -7.34 -6.62
CA ILE A 87 2.95 -6.99 -7.14
C ILE A 87 2.72 -7.77 -8.45
N SER A 88 1.87 -8.80 -8.41
CA SER A 88 1.45 -9.50 -9.61
C SER A 88 0.46 -8.63 -10.39
N ARG A 89 0.98 -7.89 -11.38
CA ARG A 89 0.17 -7.18 -12.38
C ARG A 89 0.04 -8.06 -13.61
N GLY A 90 -1.17 -8.56 -13.85
CA GLY A 90 -1.49 -9.35 -15.03
C GLY A 90 -2.59 -8.70 -15.85
N SER A 91 -2.30 -8.38 -17.12
CA SER A 91 -3.36 -8.12 -18.10
C SER A 91 -4.15 -9.40 -18.35
N GLY A 92 -5.48 -9.30 -18.40
CA GLY A 92 -6.30 -10.39 -18.90
C GLY A 92 -5.93 -10.70 -20.36
N ILE A 93 -5.88 -11.99 -20.70
CA ILE A 93 -5.70 -12.48 -22.07
C ILE A 93 -6.86 -13.40 -22.39
N GLN A 94 -7.52 -13.12 -23.51
CA GLN A 94 -8.62 -13.94 -24.02
C GLN A 94 -8.30 -14.38 -25.44
N THR A 95 -8.92 -15.46 -25.89
CA THR A 95 -8.79 -15.98 -27.25
C THR A 95 -10.14 -16.07 -27.91
N ILE A 96 -10.21 -15.64 -29.17
CA ILE A 96 -11.34 -15.92 -30.07
C ILE A 96 -10.87 -16.99 -31.05
N THR A 97 -11.57 -18.12 -31.10
CA THR A 97 -11.28 -19.22 -32.02
C THR A 97 -12.42 -19.35 -33.02
N SER A 98 -12.09 -19.28 -34.31
CA SER A 98 -13.01 -19.48 -35.43
C SER A 98 -12.58 -20.70 -36.25
N THR A 99 -13.51 -21.62 -36.47
CA THR A 99 -13.39 -22.72 -37.44
C THR A 99 -14.22 -22.47 -38.70
N ALA A 100 -14.79 -21.27 -38.84
CA ALA A 100 -15.65 -20.92 -39.95
C ALA A 100 -14.88 -20.87 -41.28
N THR A 101 -15.58 -21.18 -42.36
CA THR A 101 -15.07 -21.10 -43.74
C THR A 101 -15.64 -19.90 -44.50
N GLY A 102 -16.54 -19.13 -43.86
CA GLY A 102 -17.15 -17.94 -44.43
C GLY A 102 -18.05 -17.19 -43.45
N GLY A 103 -18.53 -16.02 -43.87
CA GLY A 103 -19.49 -15.21 -43.13
C GLY A 103 -18.86 -14.19 -42.16
N THR A 104 -19.70 -13.68 -41.26
CA THR A 104 -19.33 -12.67 -40.26
C THR A 104 -19.87 -13.05 -38.90
N PHE A 105 -19.13 -12.72 -37.85
CA PHE A 105 -19.60 -12.83 -36.46
C PHE A 105 -19.59 -11.47 -35.80
N THR A 106 -20.32 -11.34 -34.71
CA THR A 106 -20.32 -10.11 -33.89
C THR A 106 -19.56 -10.33 -32.60
N VAL A 107 -18.89 -9.27 -32.14
CA VAL A 107 -18.20 -9.23 -30.86
C VAL A 107 -18.69 -8.04 -30.06
N ASP A 108 -19.01 -8.26 -28.79
CA ASP A 108 -19.32 -7.22 -27.82
C ASP A 108 -18.48 -7.43 -26.55
N PHE A 109 -18.36 -6.37 -25.77
CA PHE A 109 -17.70 -6.38 -24.48
C PHE A 109 -18.52 -5.55 -23.49
N GLU A 110 -18.89 -6.16 -22.36
CA GLU A 110 -19.66 -5.52 -21.29
C GLU A 110 -20.94 -4.79 -21.74
N ALA A 111 -21.64 -5.35 -22.73
CA ALA A 111 -22.86 -4.77 -23.29
C ALA A 111 -22.64 -3.31 -23.72
N SER A 112 -21.66 -3.07 -24.59
CA SER A 112 -21.26 -1.72 -25.04
C SER A 112 -22.41 -0.93 -25.69
N GLY A 113 -23.49 -1.63 -26.08
CA GLY A 113 -24.64 -1.09 -26.79
C GLY A 113 -24.48 -1.06 -28.31
N ALA A 114 -23.27 -1.32 -28.82
CA ALA A 114 -22.97 -1.36 -30.25
C ALA A 114 -21.95 -2.47 -30.58
N PRO A 115 -22.39 -3.74 -30.66
CA PRO A 115 -21.54 -4.85 -31.07
C PRO A 115 -20.89 -4.59 -32.43
N VAL A 116 -19.63 -5.01 -32.59
CA VAL A 116 -18.89 -4.86 -33.84
C VAL A 116 -19.01 -6.12 -34.69
N SER A 117 -19.25 -5.95 -36.00
CA SER A 117 -19.29 -7.05 -36.95
C SER A 117 -17.93 -7.28 -37.59
N VAL A 118 -17.48 -8.53 -37.61
CA VAL A 118 -16.13 -8.92 -37.99
C VAL A 118 -16.18 -10.11 -38.96
N ALA A 119 -15.38 -10.06 -40.02
CA ALA A 119 -15.26 -11.15 -40.99
C ALA A 119 -14.57 -12.38 -40.39
N TYR A 120 -14.97 -13.58 -40.82
CA TYR A 120 -14.45 -14.86 -40.32
C TYR A 120 -12.91 -15.03 -40.46
N ASP A 121 -12.28 -14.34 -41.41
CA ASP A 121 -10.85 -14.44 -41.74
C ASP A 121 -10.08 -13.13 -41.49
N VAL A 122 -10.65 -12.19 -40.74
CA VAL A 122 -10.07 -10.86 -40.48
C VAL A 122 -8.62 -10.92 -39.99
N THR A 123 -7.81 -9.92 -40.35
CA THR A 123 -6.43 -9.80 -39.88
C THR A 123 -6.37 -9.38 -38.41
N SER A 124 -5.24 -9.57 -37.72
CA SER A 124 -5.08 -9.12 -36.33
C SER A 124 -5.18 -7.60 -36.20
N LYS A 125 -4.66 -6.85 -37.19
CA LYS A 125 -4.72 -5.38 -37.21
C LYS A 125 -6.16 -4.87 -37.32
N ASP A 126 -6.94 -5.48 -38.21
CA ASP A 126 -8.34 -5.09 -38.38
C ASP A 126 -9.18 -5.56 -37.19
N MET A 127 -8.94 -6.76 -36.65
CA MET A 127 -9.57 -7.22 -35.40
C MET A 127 -9.32 -6.24 -34.26
N LYS A 128 -8.08 -5.80 -34.06
CA LYS A 128 -7.74 -4.75 -33.10
C LYS A 128 -8.55 -3.48 -33.35
N HIS A 129 -8.59 -3.02 -34.59
CA HIS A 129 -9.32 -1.81 -34.94
C HIS A 129 -10.83 -1.92 -34.67
N TRP A 130 -11.45 -3.08 -34.94
CA TRP A 130 -12.85 -3.33 -34.63
C TRP A 130 -13.08 -3.39 -33.12
N LEU A 131 -12.26 -4.12 -32.38
CA LEU A 131 -12.39 -4.23 -30.92
C LEU A 131 -12.24 -2.86 -30.25
N GLU A 132 -11.21 -2.07 -30.58
CA GLU A 132 -10.97 -0.73 -30.00
C GLU A 132 -12.08 0.30 -30.31
N ARG A 133 -13.09 -0.03 -31.13
CA ARG A 133 -14.31 0.79 -31.32
C ARG A 133 -15.38 0.55 -30.26
N LEU A 134 -15.31 -0.54 -29.51
CA LEU A 134 -16.20 -0.79 -28.38
C LEU A 134 -15.84 0.18 -27.24
N SER A 135 -16.80 0.99 -26.82
CA SER A 135 -16.60 2.05 -25.81
C SER A 135 -16.09 1.53 -24.46
N THR A 136 -16.36 0.26 -24.15
CA THR A 136 -16.08 -0.41 -22.89
C THR A 136 -14.74 -1.16 -22.86
N ILE A 137 -14.16 -1.52 -24.02
CA ILE A 137 -13.00 -2.42 -24.06
C ILE A 137 -11.66 -1.70 -23.82
N GLY A 138 -11.60 -0.42 -24.17
CA GLY A 138 -10.37 0.38 -24.14
C GLY A 138 -9.33 -0.06 -25.20
N ARG A 139 -8.04 -0.10 -24.81
CA ARG A 139 -6.94 -0.47 -25.71
C ARG A 139 -6.62 -1.95 -25.59
N VAL A 140 -6.42 -2.59 -26.74
CA VAL A 140 -6.06 -4.02 -26.83
C VAL A 140 -4.84 -4.25 -27.71
N ASP A 141 -4.14 -5.34 -27.45
CA ASP A 141 -3.19 -5.92 -28.38
C ASP A 141 -3.74 -7.23 -28.92
N VAL A 142 -3.62 -7.45 -30.23
CA VAL A 142 -4.22 -8.61 -30.89
C VAL A 142 -3.19 -9.30 -31.76
N THR A 143 -3.02 -10.59 -31.57
CA THR A 143 -2.24 -11.46 -32.46
C THR A 143 -3.14 -12.52 -33.08
N LYS A 144 -2.86 -12.92 -34.32
CA LYS A 144 -3.60 -13.97 -35.02
C LYS A 144 -2.65 -15.12 -35.32
N THR A 145 -3.10 -16.34 -35.04
CA THR A 145 -2.41 -17.57 -35.43
C THR A 145 -3.38 -18.50 -36.14
N THR A 146 -2.84 -19.40 -36.96
CA THR A 146 -3.61 -20.40 -37.70
C THR A 146 -3.04 -21.78 -37.38
N PRO A 147 -3.33 -22.34 -36.19
CA PRO A 147 -2.66 -23.55 -35.71
C PRO A 147 -2.94 -24.78 -36.57
N THR A 148 -4.05 -24.79 -37.31
CA THR A 148 -4.42 -25.85 -38.24
C THR A 148 -5.21 -25.23 -39.40
N THR A 149 -5.14 -25.84 -40.58
CA THR A 149 -5.88 -25.36 -41.76
C THR A 149 -7.36 -25.16 -41.44
N GLY A 150 -7.89 -23.97 -41.74
CA GLY A 150 -9.29 -23.62 -41.48
C GLY A 150 -9.61 -23.18 -40.04
N THR A 151 -8.63 -23.11 -39.14
CA THR A 151 -8.82 -22.58 -37.78
C THR A 151 -8.03 -21.30 -37.58
N SER A 152 -8.72 -20.20 -37.30
CA SER A 152 -8.11 -18.92 -36.91
C SER A 152 -8.26 -18.70 -35.40
N VAL A 153 -7.17 -18.35 -34.73
CA VAL A 153 -7.16 -18.00 -33.30
C VAL A 153 -6.61 -16.59 -33.13
N TRP A 154 -7.43 -15.68 -32.61
CA TRP A 154 -6.99 -14.34 -32.21
C TRP A 154 -6.78 -14.30 -30.70
N GLU A 155 -5.57 -13.96 -30.27
CA GLU A 155 -5.27 -13.68 -28.87
C GLU A 155 -5.41 -12.18 -28.63
N VAL A 156 -6.28 -11.81 -27.70
CA VAL A 156 -6.61 -10.44 -27.32
C VAL A 156 -6.09 -10.18 -25.91
N LYS A 157 -5.11 -9.29 -25.79
CA LYS A 157 -4.54 -8.82 -24.52
C LYS A 157 -5.09 -7.44 -24.18
N PHE A 158 -5.67 -7.29 -23.00
CA PHE A 158 -6.21 -6.02 -22.53
C PHE A 158 -5.09 -5.13 -21.97
N LEU A 159 -4.89 -3.95 -22.56
CA LEU A 159 -3.82 -3.02 -22.17
C LEU A 159 -4.29 -1.98 -21.15
N THR A 160 -5.56 -1.57 -21.22
CA THR A 160 -6.14 -0.57 -20.30
C THR A 160 -7.01 -1.18 -19.21
N ASN A 161 -7.75 -2.25 -19.52
CA ASN A 161 -8.57 -2.94 -18.53
C ASN A 161 -7.67 -3.90 -17.74
N ILE A 162 -7.14 -3.41 -16.62
CA ILE A 162 -6.26 -4.15 -15.71
C ILE A 162 -7.11 -4.95 -14.73
N GLY A 163 -6.71 -6.19 -14.45
CA GLY A 163 -7.40 -7.05 -13.50
C GLY A 163 -8.24 -8.12 -14.18
N ASP A 164 -9.19 -8.69 -13.43
CA ASP A 164 -10.09 -9.70 -13.96
C ASP A 164 -11.09 -9.04 -14.93
N VAL A 165 -11.08 -9.49 -16.18
CA VAL A 165 -11.84 -8.88 -17.29
C VAL A 165 -12.91 -9.87 -17.73
N LYS A 166 -14.16 -9.40 -17.88
CA LYS A 166 -15.26 -10.23 -18.36
C LYS A 166 -14.94 -10.87 -19.71
N LEU A 167 -15.39 -12.10 -19.95
CA LEU A 167 -15.22 -12.75 -21.25
C LEU A 167 -15.91 -11.95 -22.37
N LEU A 168 -15.26 -11.83 -23.52
CA LEU A 168 -15.83 -11.26 -24.74
C LEU A 168 -17.09 -12.03 -25.15
N ASP A 169 -18.15 -11.30 -25.47
CA ASP A 169 -19.38 -11.88 -25.97
C ASP A 169 -19.27 -12.02 -27.49
N VAL A 170 -19.25 -13.26 -27.98
CA VAL A 170 -19.08 -13.55 -29.40
C VAL A 170 -20.30 -14.29 -29.91
N ASN A 171 -20.95 -13.72 -30.91
CA ASN A 171 -22.08 -14.33 -31.58
C ASN A 171 -21.69 -14.72 -33.01
N GLY A 172 -21.49 -16.02 -33.21
CA GLY A 172 -21.15 -16.66 -34.47
C GLY A 172 -22.34 -17.06 -35.35
N ALA A 173 -23.58 -16.64 -35.07
CA ALA A 173 -24.75 -17.07 -35.85
C ALA A 173 -24.68 -16.70 -37.35
N GLY A 174 -23.87 -15.71 -37.71
CA GLY A 174 -23.65 -15.28 -39.10
C GLY A 174 -22.49 -15.97 -39.83
N VAL A 175 -21.83 -16.96 -39.21
CA VAL A 175 -20.74 -17.71 -39.85
C VAL A 175 -21.22 -19.00 -40.50
N SER A 176 -20.51 -19.45 -41.53
CA SER A 176 -20.79 -20.69 -42.25
C SER A 176 -19.65 -21.70 -42.10
N GLY A 177 -19.99 -23.00 -42.12
CA GLY A 177 -19.02 -24.09 -42.15
C GLY A 177 -18.21 -24.31 -40.86
N GLY A 178 -18.59 -23.67 -39.76
CA GLY A 178 -17.91 -23.80 -38.47
C GLY A 178 -18.55 -22.95 -37.37
N THR A 179 -17.79 -22.69 -36.31
CA THR A 179 -18.24 -21.93 -35.13
C THR A 179 -17.20 -20.90 -34.71
N VAL A 180 -17.63 -19.88 -33.96
CA VAL A 180 -16.75 -18.91 -33.32
C VAL A 180 -17.00 -18.94 -31.82
N VAL A 181 -15.94 -19.07 -31.01
CA VAL A 181 -16.01 -19.13 -29.55
C VAL A 181 -14.95 -18.23 -28.92
N ALA A 182 -15.28 -17.58 -27.80
CA ALA A 182 -14.32 -16.89 -26.95
C ALA A 182 -13.98 -17.73 -25.73
N ALA A 183 -12.73 -17.67 -25.28
CA ALA A 183 -12.26 -18.32 -24.06
C ALA A 183 -11.25 -17.44 -23.31
N GLU A 184 -11.22 -17.55 -21.99
CA GLU A 184 -10.20 -16.95 -21.15
C GLU A 184 -8.92 -17.79 -21.23
N LYS A 185 -7.80 -17.17 -21.62
CA LYS A 185 -6.48 -17.82 -21.65
C LYS A 185 -5.66 -17.51 -20.40
N THR A 186 -5.75 -16.27 -19.92
CA THR A 186 -5.06 -15.84 -18.71
C THR A 186 -5.95 -14.87 -17.96
N ARG A 187 -6.28 -15.24 -16.72
CA ARG A 187 -7.00 -14.34 -15.81
C ARG A 187 -6.12 -13.17 -15.44
N GLY A 188 -6.64 -11.97 -15.65
CA GLY A 188 -5.95 -10.77 -15.21
C GLY A 188 -6.05 -10.64 -13.69
N VAL A 189 -5.00 -10.08 -13.09
CA VAL A 189 -4.87 -9.98 -11.64
C VAL A 189 -4.83 -8.50 -11.31
N VAL A 190 -5.80 -8.06 -10.50
CA VAL A 190 -5.73 -6.72 -9.91
C VAL A 190 -4.54 -6.73 -8.95
N PRO A 191 -3.61 -5.76 -9.07
CA PRO A 191 -2.55 -5.66 -8.08
C PRO A 191 -3.18 -5.44 -6.70
N LYS A 192 -3.11 -6.48 -5.86
CA LYS A 192 -3.60 -6.44 -4.49
C LYS A 192 -2.40 -6.63 -3.57
N GLU A 193 -2.14 -5.64 -2.75
CA GLU A 193 -1.18 -5.73 -1.67
C GLU A 193 -1.94 -5.65 -0.36
N SER A 194 -1.65 -6.58 0.55
CA SER A 194 -2.11 -6.53 1.94
C SER A 194 -0.87 -6.41 2.80
N LEU A 195 -0.68 -5.25 3.41
CA LEU A 195 0.40 -5.02 4.37
C LEU A 195 -0.01 -5.70 5.68
N PHE A 196 0.67 -6.79 6.03
CA PHE A 196 0.56 -7.36 7.37
C PHE A 196 1.60 -6.68 8.24
N LEU A 197 1.17 -6.00 9.30
CA LEU A 197 2.08 -5.68 10.40
C LEU A 197 2.62 -7.01 10.92
N ARG A 198 3.92 -7.08 11.26
CA ARG A 198 4.47 -8.30 11.87
C ARG A 198 3.68 -8.68 13.12
N SER A 199 3.72 -9.96 13.46
CA SER A 199 3.11 -10.52 14.67
C SER A 199 3.79 -10.10 16.00
N ASP A 200 4.77 -9.19 15.95
CA ASP A 200 5.50 -8.64 17.12
C ASP A 200 4.93 -7.27 17.58
N VAL A 201 3.80 -6.85 17.03
CA VAL A 201 3.02 -5.70 17.52
C VAL A 201 2.43 -6.05 18.88
N SER A 202 2.99 -5.46 19.94
CA SER A 202 2.45 -5.51 21.29
C SER A 202 1.14 -4.73 21.39
N GLU A 203 0.15 -5.34 22.02
CA GLU A 203 -1.14 -4.69 22.31
C GLU A 203 -0.93 -3.49 23.25
N GLY A 204 -1.54 -2.34 22.91
CA GLY A 204 -1.45 -1.11 23.72
C GLY A 204 -0.29 -0.16 23.40
N SER A 205 0.57 -0.48 22.44
CA SER A 205 1.64 0.41 21.98
C SER A 205 1.21 1.25 20.78
N ALA A 206 1.65 2.52 20.73
CA ALA A 206 1.45 3.39 19.57
C ALA A 206 2.54 3.11 18.53
N TYR A 207 2.13 2.90 17.27
CA TYR A 207 3.03 2.64 16.15
C TYR A 207 2.88 3.71 15.08
N HIS A 208 4.00 4.10 14.46
CA HIS A 208 4.01 4.94 13.26
C HIS A 208 4.29 4.07 12.04
N VAL A 209 3.40 4.10 11.05
CA VAL A 209 3.56 3.39 9.77
C VAL A 209 3.92 4.40 8.68
N ARG A 210 4.91 4.07 7.86
CA ARG A 210 5.21 4.78 6.60
C ARG A 210 5.13 3.79 5.44
N VAL A 211 4.49 4.20 4.36
CA VAL A 211 4.38 3.42 3.13
C VAL A 211 5.14 4.17 2.06
N GLY A 212 6.18 3.55 1.49
CA GLY A 212 6.91 4.06 0.34
C GLY A 212 6.56 3.25 -0.90
N VAL A 213 6.49 3.90 -2.05
CA VAL A 213 6.28 3.22 -3.34
C VAL A 213 7.58 3.25 -4.11
N GLU A 214 8.15 2.08 -4.40
CA GLU A 214 9.33 1.97 -5.25
C GLU A 214 8.93 1.49 -6.64
N THR A 215 9.33 2.26 -7.66
CA THR A 215 9.17 1.89 -9.07
C THR A 215 10.56 1.74 -9.70
N SER A 216 10.64 1.15 -10.90
CA SER A 216 11.89 1.09 -11.67
C SER A 216 12.47 2.47 -12.03
N VAL A 217 11.71 3.55 -11.81
CA VAL A 217 12.09 4.94 -12.08
C VAL A 217 12.50 5.68 -10.78
N GLY A 218 12.25 5.08 -9.61
CA GLY A 218 12.62 5.64 -8.29
C GLY A 218 11.59 5.36 -7.20
N ALA A 219 11.96 5.68 -5.96
CA ALA A 219 11.12 5.61 -4.77
C ALA A 219 10.44 6.94 -4.48
N GLY A 220 9.10 6.93 -4.40
CA GLY A 220 8.29 8.05 -3.90
C GLY A 220 8.12 7.95 -2.38
N ALA A 221 8.46 9.05 -1.70
CA ALA A 221 8.41 9.21 -0.24
C ALA A 221 7.07 9.76 0.26
#